data_AF-A0A7W5B920-F1
#
_entry.id   AF-A0A7W5B920-F1
#
_cell.length_a   1.000
_cell.length_b   1.000
_cell.length_c   1.000
_cell.angle_alpha   90.00
_cell.angle_beta   90.00
_cell.angle_gamma   90.00
#
_symmetry.space_group_name_H-M   'P 1'
#
loop_
_entity.id
_entity.type
_entity.pdbx_description
1 polymer ?
#
loop_
_entity_poly.entity_id
_entity_poly.type
_entity_poly.pdbx_seq_one_letter_code
_entity_poly.pdbx_strand_id
1 'polypeptide(L)'
;MDKNLEQLIIEYQTRVREAVALMYRSGVAMPYSSFAWMKSDIPMHGILDGGVEYFKHGAGCLVQLETGEIDFDFGDDGEIDGFDLWRLTRFMGGRLPRFGFASAEQIEQSFSDAVDSGKLNSEGGLYYLTDTPRMFAVDIDSTRPGDILPSKNHDKVLTLYAHYFEAADLMRENFEKLDAKWRKAGKLSRNDEIQNRIYFFSWVGFLAVTCEGFKNANMHLLLSKNRPERFKDLLPLSNALGRMINTHWDPLREFRNNVFHLRESPEKIRKFFSKEADRLSWALELHDTLKRFFTDYRIQCTVHYAMNRRKGEIDIERGRTRHTFQA
;
A
#
# COMPACT_ATOMS: atom_id res chain seq x y z
N MET A 1 10.56 14.04 27.51
CA MET A 1 9.55 13.38 28.36
C MET A 1 10.26 12.85 29.58
N ASP A 2 9.57 12.39 30.63
CA ASP A 2 10.25 11.53 31.61
C ASP A 2 10.82 10.30 30.88
N LYS A 3 12.08 9.93 31.16
CA LYS A 3 12.77 8.88 30.40
C LYS A 3 12.20 7.48 30.65
N ASN A 4 11.66 7.25 31.85
CA ASN A 4 11.05 5.98 32.21
C ASN A 4 9.70 5.82 31.49
N LEU A 5 8.91 6.90 31.41
CA LEU A 5 7.67 6.91 30.64
C LEU A 5 7.94 6.74 29.15
N GLU A 6 8.97 7.40 28.61
CA GLU A 6 9.39 7.25 27.22
C GLU A 6 9.73 5.79 26.90
N GLN A 7 10.55 5.15 27.73
CA GLN A 7 10.93 3.75 27.56
C GLN A 7 9.71 2.82 27.63
N LEU A 8 8.77 3.07 28.55
CA LEU A 8 7.54 2.30 28.66
C LEU A 8 6.68 2.40 27.40
N ILE A 9 6.48 3.60 26.86
CA ILE A 9 5.72 3.84 25.63
C ILE A 9 6.38 3.12 24.45
N ILE A 10 7.69 3.24 24.31
CA ILE A 10 8.44 2.60 23.21
C ILE A 10 8.32 1.07 23.29
N GLU A 11 8.46 0.47 24.48
CA GLU A 11 8.31 -0.98 24.65
C GLU A 11 6.86 -1.44 24.38
N TYR A 12 5.86 -0.70 24.85
CA TYR A 12 4.45 -0.97 24.56
C TYR A 12 4.17 -0.93 23.06
N GLN A 13 4.52 0.15 22.37
CA GLN A 13 4.31 0.31 20.93
C GLN A 13 5.08 -0.74 20.12
N THR A 14 6.28 -1.15 20.57
CA THR A 14 7.03 -2.25 19.97
C THR A 14 6.24 -3.55 20.06
N ARG A 15 5.63 -3.84 21.21
CA ARG A 15 4.82 -5.04 21.38
C ARG A 15 3.53 -5.00 20.56
N VAL A 16 2.89 -3.83 20.43
CA VAL A 16 1.74 -3.65 19.54
C VAL A 16 2.13 -3.94 18.09
N ARG A 17 3.25 -3.41 17.60
CA ARG A 17 3.76 -3.72 16.25
C ARG A 17 3.99 -5.20 16.04
N GLU A 18 4.59 -5.90 17.01
CA GLU A 18 4.78 -7.36 16.96
C GLU A 18 3.44 -8.11 16.83
N ALA A 19 2.45 -7.72 17.62
CA ALA A 19 1.11 -8.31 17.57
C ALA A 19 0.40 -8.04 16.23
N VAL A 20 0.37 -6.80 15.77
CA VAL A 20 -0.26 -6.39 14.50
C VAL A 20 0.42 -7.08 13.31
N ALA A 21 1.75 -7.16 13.30
CA ALA A 21 2.49 -7.89 12.27
C ALA A 21 2.15 -9.38 12.28
N LEU A 22 2.05 -10.01 13.46
CA LEU A 22 1.64 -11.41 13.58
C LEU A 22 0.20 -11.63 13.10
N MET A 23 -0.73 -10.76 13.48
CA MET A 23 -2.12 -10.79 13.02
C MET A 23 -2.19 -10.72 11.49
N TYR A 24 -1.50 -9.76 10.89
CA TYR A 24 -1.49 -9.59 9.45
C TYR A 24 -0.91 -10.82 8.73
N ARG A 25 0.23 -11.34 9.20
CA ARG A 25 0.82 -12.57 8.64
C ARG A 25 -0.09 -13.77 8.76
N SER A 26 -0.89 -13.84 9.81
CA SER A 26 -1.86 -14.91 10.05
C SER A 26 -3.10 -14.82 9.16
N GLY A 27 -3.27 -13.71 8.42
CA GLY A 27 -4.37 -13.51 7.48
C GLY A 27 -5.50 -12.64 8.03
N VAL A 28 -5.27 -11.93 9.13
CA VAL A 28 -6.19 -10.90 9.62
C VAL A 28 -6.02 -9.66 8.75
N ALA A 29 -7.10 -9.16 8.16
CA ALA A 29 -7.06 -7.93 7.38
C ALA A 29 -6.83 -6.72 8.30
N MET A 30 -5.87 -5.86 7.96
CA MET A 30 -5.58 -4.65 8.72
C MET A 30 -6.60 -3.55 8.38
N PRO A 31 -7.17 -2.87 9.39
CA PRO A 31 -8.21 -1.88 9.18
C PRO A 31 -7.63 -0.53 8.74
N TYR A 32 -8.37 0.21 7.91
CA TYR A 32 -8.10 1.62 7.58
C TYR A 32 -8.65 2.61 8.62
N SER A 33 -9.40 2.12 9.62
CA SER A 33 -10.00 2.94 10.68
C SER A 33 -10.46 2.06 11.85
N SER A 34 -10.55 2.63 13.05
CA SER A 34 -11.19 1.98 14.21
C SER A 34 -12.61 1.50 13.87
N PHE A 35 -13.35 2.28 13.07
CA PHE A 35 -14.68 1.92 12.61
C PHE A 35 -14.69 0.70 11.67
N ALA A 36 -13.76 0.65 10.70
CA ALA A 36 -13.62 -0.50 9.82
C ALA A 36 -13.26 -1.77 10.60
N TRP A 37 -12.41 -1.65 11.63
CA TRP A 37 -12.11 -2.75 12.53
C TRP A 37 -13.35 -3.25 13.27
N MET A 38 -14.10 -2.34 13.91
CA MET A 38 -15.32 -2.66 14.64
C MET A 38 -16.33 -3.41 13.76
N LYS A 39 -16.51 -2.96 12.51
CA LYS A 39 -17.48 -3.50 11.55
C LYS A 39 -16.99 -4.72 10.76
N SER A 40 -15.73 -5.11 10.90
CA SER A 40 -15.19 -6.26 10.19
C SER A 40 -15.85 -7.58 10.62
N ASP A 41 -15.92 -8.54 9.68
CA ASP A 41 -16.36 -9.91 9.93
C ASP A 41 -15.27 -10.79 10.58
N ILE A 42 -14.22 -10.17 11.13
CA ILE A 42 -13.15 -10.88 11.82
C ILE A 42 -13.74 -11.48 13.12
N PRO A 43 -13.56 -12.80 13.36
CA PRO A 43 -14.08 -13.45 14.56
C PRO A 43 -13.61 -12.77 15.84
N MET A 44 -14.48 -12.73 16.85
CA MET A 44 -14.18 -12.11 18.15
C MET A 44 -13.03 -12.81 18.89
N HIS A 45 -12.87 -14.11 18.69
CA HIS A 45 -11.74 -14.90 19.17
C HIS A 45 -11.14 -15.71 18.03
N GLY A 46 -9.84 -15.96 18.06
CA GLY A 46 -9.20 -16.88 17.12
C GLY A 46 -7.76 -17.20 17.46
N ILE A 47 -7.15 -18.02 16.60
CA ILE A 47 -5.78 -18.50 16.75
C ILE A 47 -4.95 -18.00 15.56
N LEU A 48 -3.89 -17.26 15.88
CA LEU A 48 -2.88 -16.77 14.94
C LEU A 48 -1.82 -17.86 14.68
N ASP A 49 -0.94 -17.61 13.71
CA ASP A 49 0.21 -18.48 13.46
C ASP A 49 1.05 -18.66 14.74
N GLY A 50 1.49 -19.90 14.99
CA GLY A 50 2.21 -20.25 16.22
C GLY A 50 1.30 -20.62 17.41
N GLY A 51 -0.02 -20.65 17.23
CA GLY A 51 -0.95 -21.00 18.31
C GLY A 51 -1.27 -19.83 19.24
N VAL A 52 -0.91 -18.61 18.84
CA VAL A 52 -1.15 -17.39 19.62
C VAL A 52 -2.62 -17.02 19.58
N GLU A 53 -3.25 -16.87 20.74
CA GLU A 53 -4.65 -16.48 20.85
C GLU A 53 -4.80 -14.96 20.66
N TYR A 54 -5.90 -14.56 20.03
CA TYR A 54 -6.33 -13.17 20.00
C TYR A 54 -7.79 -13.03 20.41
N PHE A 55 -8.12 -11.88 20.98
CA PHE A 55 -9.48 -11.48 21.33
C PHE A 55 -9.74 -10.05 20.85
N LYS A 56 -10.61 -9.93 19.85
CA LYS A 56 -11.09 -8.65 19.33
C LYS A 56 -12.13 -8.06 20.29
N HIS A 57 -12.00 -6.78 20.62
CA HIS A 57 -12.94 -6.04 21.45
C HIS A 57 -13.08 -4.62 20.91
N GLY A 58 -14.25 -4.00 20.94
CA GLY A 58 -14.43 -2.59 20.55
C GLY A 58 -13.60 -2.18 19.32
N ALA A 59 -12.80 -1.12 19.49
CA ALA A 59 -11.87 -0.59 18.49
C ALA A 59 -10.51 -1.32 18.43
N GLY A 60 -10.31 -2.41 19.18
CA GLY A 60 -9.00 -2.99 19.44
C GLY A 60 -8.93 -4.51 19.50
N CYS A 61 -7.80 -4.98 19.98
CA CYS A 61 -7.49 -6.40 20.11
C CYS A 61 -6.52 -6.66 21.27
N LEU A 62 -6.78 -7.75 21.98
CA LEU A 62 -5.84 -8.38 22.91
C LEU A 62 -5.15 -9.54 22.19
N VAL A 63 -3.83 -9.65 22.31
CA VAL A 63 -3.04 -10.75 21.73
C VAL A 63 -2.14 -11.39 22.79
N GLN A 64 -2.19 -12.72 22.89
CA GLN A 64 -1.45 -13.52 23.88
C GLN A 64 -0.09 -13.97 23.32
N LEU A 65 0.85 -13.04 23.18
CA LEU A 65 2.20 -13.33 22.69
C LEU A 65 3.01 -14.14 23.73
N GLU A 66 4.01 -14.89 23.27
CA GLU A 66 4.95 -15.61 24.16
C GLU A 66 5.63 -14.70 25.18
N THR A 67 5.81 -13.43 24.82
CA THR A 67 6.46 -12.40 25.63
C THR A 67 5.50 -11.68 26.59
N GLY A 68 4.23 -12.10 26.64
CA GLY A 68 3.16 -11.55 27.48
C GLY A 68 2.02 -10.93 26.66
N GLU A 69 0.87 -10.73 27.31
CA GLU A 69 -0.32 -10.15 26.68
C GLU A 69 -0.08 -8.68 26.26
N ILE A 70 -0.73 -8.28 25.17
CA ILE A 70 -0.79 -6.89 24.72
C ILE A 70 -2.21 -6.53 24.29
N ASP A 71 -2.76 -5.48 24.91
CA ASP A 71 -4.07 -4.90 24.62
C ASP A 71 -3.86 -3.54 23.97
N PHE A 72 -4.51 -3.30 22.83
CA PHE A 72 -4.42 -2.05 22.10
C PHE A 72 -5.72 -1.75 21.37
N ASP A 73 -5.97 -0.47 21.09
CA ASP A 73 -7.00 -0.03 20.15
C ASP A 73 -6.37 0.49 18.86
N PHE A 74 -7.09 0.35 17.75
CA PHE A 74 -6.80 1.11 16.54
C PHE A 74 -7.33 2.53 16.70
N GLY A 75 -6.55 3.52 16.27
CA GLY A 75 -6.98 4.92 16.17
C GLY A 75 -8.04 5.14 15.10
N ASP A 76 -8.57 6.37 15.03
CA ASP A 76 -9.67 6.73 14.13
C ASP A 76 -9.34 6.44 12.66
N ASP A 77 -8.09 6.61 12.25
CA ASP A 77 -7.59 6.33 10.90
C ASP A 77 -6.77 5.02 10.84
N GLY A 78 -6.93 4.14 11.83
CA GLY A 78 -6.29 2.83 11.88
C GLY A 78 -4.87 2.86 12.44
N GLU A 79 -4.54 3.88 13.23
CA GLU A 79 -3.25 4.01 13.90
C GLU A 79 -3.04 2.90 14.93
N ILE A 80 -1.79 2.50 15.12
CA ILE A 80 -1.39 1.43 16.05
C ILE A 80 -0.45 1.93 17.16
N ASP A 81 -0.15 3.23 17.16
CA ASP A 81 0.76 3.87 18.10
C ASP A 81 0.04 4.66 19.20
N GLY A 82 -1.28 4.68 19.16
CA GLY A 82 -2.13 5.24 20.22
C GLY A 82 -2.10 4.39 21.50
N PHE A 83 -2.15 5.05 22.64
CA PHE A 83 -2.22 4.42 23.95
C PHE A 83 -3.00 5.27 24.94
N ASP A 84 -3.34 4.68 26.08
CA ASP A 84 -3.84 5.41 27.23
C ASP A 84 -3.13 4.91 28.50
N LEU A 85 -3.32 5.63 29.60
CA LEU A 85 -2.69 5.30 30.87
C LEU A 85 -3.09 3.92 31.38
N TRP A 86 -4.32 3.48 31.12
CA TRP A 86 -4.82 2.17 31.54
C TRP A 86 -4.10 1.04 30.80
N ARG A 87 -3.91 1.16 29.48
CA ARG A 87 -3.16 0.19 28.66
C ARG A 87 -1.69 0.12 29.04
N LEU A 88 -1.05 1.27 29.26
CA LEU A 88 0.34 1.30 29.72
C LEU A 88 0.50 0.61 31.09
N THR A 89 -0.41 0.89 32.02
CA THR A 89 -0.42 0.27 33.35
C THR A 89 -0.67 -1.23 33.26
N ARG A 90 -1.62 -1.68 32.43
CA ARG A 90 -1.89 -3.10 32.18
C ARG A 90 -0.69 -3.80 31.55
N PHE A 91 -0.09 -3.21 30.52
CA PHE A 91 1.08 -3.77 29.83
C PHE A 91 2.25 -3.98 30.79
N MET A 92 2.52 -3.01 31.65
CA MET A 92 3.56 -3.13 32.66
C MET A 92 3.23 -4.22 33.68
N GLY A 93 1.96 -4.32 34.09
CA GLY A 93 1.51 -5.25 35.12
C GLY A 93 2.29 -5.05 36.42
N GLY A 94 2.72 -6.13 37.06
CA GLY A 94 3.54 -6.07 38.29
C GLY A 94 5.01 -5.64 38.09
N ARG A 95 5.42 -5.19 36.89
CA ARG A 95 6.83 -4.94 36.53
C ARG A 95 7.26 -3.47 36.69
N LEU A 96 6.63 -2.73 37.60
CA LEU A 96 6.95 -1.31 37.88
C LEU A 96 8.45 -1.03 38.01
N PRO A 97 9.23 -1.79 38.81
CA PRO A 97 10.65 -1.48 39.02
C PRO A 97 11.51 -1.65 37.76
N ARG A 98 11.09 -2.49 36.80
CA ARG A 98 11.80 -2.67 35.52
C ARG A 98 11.82 -1.37 34.72
N PHE A 99 10.75 -0.60 34.80
CA PHE A 99 10.62 0.67 34.11
C PHE A 99 11.05 1.86 34.99
N GLY A 100 11.60 1.61 36.19
CA GLY A 100 12.07 2.68 37.07
C GLY A 100 10.96 3.42 37.82
N PHE A 101 9.74 2.87 37.87
CA PHE A 101 8.65 3.40 38.68
C PHE A 101 8.54 2.65 40.02
N ALA A 102 8.35 3.40 41.10
CA ALA A 102 8.15 2.87 42.44
C ALA A 102 6.67 2.61 42.75
N SER A 103 5.75 3.32 42.08
CA SER A 103 4.31 3.19 42.30
C SER A 103 3.50 3.60 41.06
N ALA A 104 2.20 3.28 41.06
CA ALA A 104 1.29 3.68 39.98
C ALA A 104 1.15 5.21 39.89
N GLU A 105 1.11 5.90 41.03
CA GLU A 105 0.96 7.35 41.12
C GLU A 105 2.12 8.09 40.42
N GLN A 106 3.34 7.53 40.45
CA GLN A 106 4.48 8.12 39.74
C GLN A 106 4.30 8.09 38.21
N ILE A 107 3.62 7.07 37.69
CA ILE A 107 3.33 6.95 36.26
C ILE A 107 2.23 7.92 35.90
N GLU A 108 1.16 7.99 36.70
CA GLU A 108 0.07 8.95 36.49
C GLU A 108 0.60 10.39 36.45
N GLN A 109 1.49 10.74 37.39
CA GLN A 109 2.13 12.05 37.41
C GLN A 109 3.01 12.28 36.16
N SER A 110 3.88 11.31 35.82
CA SER A 110 4.76 11.42 34.64
C SER A 110 3.95 11.55 33.34
N PHE A 111 2.82 10.86 33.26
CA PHE A 111 1.90 10.91 32.13
C PHE A 111 1.20 12.28 32.05
N SER A 112 0.66 12.78 33.16
CA SER A 112 0.05 14.12 33.23
C SER A 112 1.07 15.18 32.83
N ASP A 113 2.29 15.14 33.37
CA ASP A 113 3.35 16.08 33.03
C ASP A 113 3.69 16.06 31.54
N ALA A 114 3.64 14.88 30.90
CA ALA A 114 3.88 14.73 29.46
C ALA A 114 2.75 15.32 28.61
N VAL A 115 1.49 15.17 29.04
CA VAL A 115 0.32 15.82 28.43
C VAL A 115 0.40 17.34 28.61
N ASP A 116 0.61 17.81 29.84
CA ASP A 116 0.66 19.24 30.18
C ASP A 116 1.81 19.97 29.48
N SER A 117 2.93 19.28 29.26
CA SER A 117 4.07 19.81 28.50
C SER A 117 3.94 19.67 26.98
N GLY A 118 2.79 19.20 26.47
CA GLY A 118 2.50 19.06 25.04
C GLY A 118 3.29 17.96 24.32
N LYS A 119 3.94 17.06 25.07
CA LYS A 119 4.68 15.92 24.50
C LYS A 119 3.76 14.78 24.08
N LEU A 120 2.57 14.72 24.69
CA LEU A 120 1.49 13.83 24.34
C LEU A 120 0.28 14.64 23.87
N ASN A 121 -0.30 14.27 22.73
CA ASN A 121 -1.55 14.83 22.23
C ASN A 121 -2.69 13.79 22.33
N SER A 122 -3.89 14.24 22.70
CA SER A 122 -5.08 13.41 22.82
C SER A 122 -5.94 13.52 21.55
N GLU A 123 -6.32 12.38 20.98
CA GLU A 123 -7.10 12.29 19.75
C GLU A 123 -7.86 10.95 19.74
N GLY A 124 -9.16 10.98 19.43
CA GLY A 124 -9.99 9.76 19.38
C GLY A 124 -10.11 8.99 20.71
N GLY A 125 -9.80 9.62 21.85
CA GLY A 125 -9.74 8.95 23.15
C GLY A 125 -8.43 8.21 23.44
N LEU A 126 -7.44 8.32 22.56
CA LEU A 126 -6.07 7.82 22.74
C LEU A 126 -5.08 8.98 22.82
N TYR A 127 -3.90 8.71 23.34
CA TYR A 127 -2.76 9.61 23.39
C TYR A 127 -1.67 9.15 22.43
N TYR A 128 -0.96 10.14 21.87
CA TYR A 128 0.12 9.91 20.94
C TYR A 128 1.28 10.88 21.17
N LEU A 129 2.48 10.49 20.74
CA LEU A 129 3.66 11.37 20.77
C LEU A 129 3.51 12.50 19.72
N THR A 130 3.73 13.76 20.13
CA THR A 130 3.47 14.94 19.28
C THR A 130 4.43 15.09 18.09
N ASP A 131 5.70 14.67 18.25
CA ASP A 131 6.75 14.86 17.22
C ASP A 131 7.16 13.55 16.54
N THR A 132 6.28 12.55 16.54
CA THR A 132 6.53 11.24 15.92
C THR A 132 5.51 10.99 14.82
N PRO A 133 5.94 10.55 13.62
CA PRO A 133 5.00 10.13 12.59
C PRO A 133 4.09 9.02 13.10
N ARG A 134 2.78 9.15 12.82
CA ARG A 134 1.81 8.10 13.11
C ARG A 134 2.19 6.80 12.42
N MET A 135 1.87 5.68 13.06
CA MET A 135 2.02 4.35 12.47
C MET A 135 0.64 3.77 12.20
N PHE A 136 0.42 3.32 10.97
CA PHE A 136 -0.88 2.79 10.53
C PHE A 136 -0.84 1.27 10.40
N ALA A 137 -1.96 0.61 10.75
CA ALA A 137 -2.08 -0.85 10.67
C ALA A 137 -1.87 -1.36 9.23
N VAL A 138 -2.38 -0.63 8.24
CA VAL A 138 -2.25 -0.98 6.81
C VAL A 138 -0.82 -0.90 6.30
N ASP A 139 0.05 -0.17 7.01
CA ASP A 139 1.46 0.00 6.66
C ASP A 139 2.38 -0.90 7.51
N ILE A 140 1.82 -1.88 8.23
CA ILE A 140 2.64 -2.76 9.05
C ILE A 140 3.63 -3.56 8.19
N ASP A 141 4.92 -3.44 8.51
CA ASP A 141 5.91 -4.35 7.97
C ASP A 141 5.81 -5.69 8.70
N SER A 142 5.50 -6.72 7.94
CA SER A 142 5.33 -8.08 8.44
C SER A 142 6.40 -9.03 7.89
N THR A 143 7.45 -8.50 7.26
CA THR A 143 8.57 -9.29 6.77
C THR A 143 9.35 -9.92 7.93
N ARG A 144 9.95 -11.08 7.65
CA ARG A 144 10.87 -11.73 8.60
C ARG A 144 12.31 -11.39 8.22
N PRO A 145 13.27 -11.48 9.15
CA PRO A 145 14.69 -11.35 8.82
C PRO A 145 15.08 -12.24 7.63
N GLY A 146 15.65 -11.64 6.59
CA GLY A 146 16.04 -12.33 5.34
C GLY A 146 14.95 -12.35 4.26
N ASP A 147 13.71 -11.96 4.54
CA ASP A 147 12.69 -11.72 3.52
C ASP A 147 12.90 -10.34 2.89
N ILE A 148 13.43 -10.34 1.66
CA ILE A 148 13.78 -9.12 0.93
C ILE A 148 12.66 -8.60 0.02
N LEU A 149 11.50 -9.28 -0.04
CA LEU A 149 10.35 -8.75 -0.77
C LEU A 149 9.57 -7.80 0.16
N PRO A 150 9.40 -6.52 -0.20
CA PRO A 150 8.64 -5.57 0.63
C PRO A 150 7.21 -6.05 0.90
N SER A 151 6.55 -5.50 1.93
CA SER A 151 5.11 -5.67 2.09
C SER A 151 4.35 -5.08 0.91
N LYS A 152 3.21 -5.68 0.57
CA LYS A 152 2.40 -5.32 -0.60
C LYS A 152 2.20 -3.80 -0.77
N ASN A 153 1.92 -3.07 0.32
CA ASN A 153 1.67 -1.63 0.29
C ASN A 153 2.96 -0.79 0.16
N HIS A 154 4.12 -1.36 0.49
CA HIS A 154 5.44 -0.73 0.34
C HIS A 154 6.19 -1.15 -0.93
N ASP A 155 5.64 -2.08 -1.71
CA ASP A 155 6.26 -2.49 -2.97
C ASP A 155 5.95 -1.48 -4.08
N LYS A 156 6.92 -0.61 -4.36
CA LYS A 156 6.85 0.39 -5.43
C LYS A 156 6.46 -0.17 -6.80
N VAL A 157 6.72 -1.46 -7.09
CA VAL A 157 6.30 -2.08 -8.36
C VAL A 157 4.80 -2.36 -8.36
N LEU A 158 4.26 -2.79 -7.22
CA LEU A 158 2.82 -2.98 -7.04
C LEU A 158 2.09 -1.63 -6.96
N THR A 159 2.70 -0.60 -6.37
CA THR A 159 2.20 0.79 -6.44
C THR A 159 2.15 1.27 -7.89
N LEU A 160 3.24 1.07 -8.65
CA LEU A 160 3.30 1.44 -10.06
C LEU A 160 2.20 0.75 -10.88
N TYR A 161 1.98 -0.54 -10.61
CA TYR A 161 0.92 -1.32 -11.21
C TYR A 161 -0.48 -0.78 -10.86
N ALA A 162 -0.81 -0.70 -9.56
CA ALA A 162 -2.17 -0.43 -9.10
C ALA A 162 -2.62 1.01 -9.36
N HIS A 163 -1.73 1.99 -9.27
CA HIS A 163 -2.10 3.41 -9.37
C HIS A 163 -1.89 4.02 -10.76
N TYR A 164 -1.03 3.43 -11.59
CA TYR A 164 -0.70 4.01 -12.90
C TYR A 164 -1.03 3.07 -14.05
N PHE A 165 -0.56 1.82 -14.00
CA PHE A 165 -0.80 0.88 -15.09
C PHE A 165 -2.27 0.48 -15.20
N GLU A 166 -2.93 0.16 -14.08
CA GLU A 166 -4.37 -0.17 -14.07
C GLU A 166 -5.23 1.00 -14.59
N ALA A 167 -4.86 2.24 -14.27
CA ALA A 167 -5.50 3.41 -14.85
C ALA A 167 -5.30 3.45 -16.38
N ALA A 168 -4.09 3.18 -16.86
CA ALA A 168 -3.82 3.09 -18.30
C ALA A 168 -4.64 1.98 -18.97
N ASP A 169 -4.72 0.79 -18.37
CA ASP A 169 -5.45 -0.36 -18.92
C ASP A 169 -6.95 -0.08 -18.98
N LEU A 170 -7.53 0.49 -17.92
CA LEU A 170 -8.93 0.91 -17.89
C LEU A 170 -9.23 1.95 -18.98
N MET A 171 -8.37 2.96 -19.15
CA MET A 171 -8.56 3.97 -20.19
C MET A 171 -8.47 3.35 -21.59
N ARG A 172 -7.52 2.42 -21.81
CA ARG A 172 -7.37 1.69 -23.08
C ARG A 172 -8.61 0.87 -23.41
N GLU A 173 -9.10 0.06 -22.47
CA GLU A 173 -10.29 -0.78 -22.69
C GLU A 173 -11.51 0.04 -23.09
N ASN A 174 -11.72 1.20 -22.47
CA ASN A 174 -12.84 2.08 -22.82
C ASN A 174 -12.64 2.76 -24.18
N PHE A 175 -11.41 3.14 -24.51
CA PHE A 175 -11.07 3.61 -25.86
C PHE A 175 -11.36 2.53 -26.93
N GLU A 176 -10.87 1.31 -26.72
CA GLU A 176 -11.06 0.18 -27.65
C GLU A 176 -12.54 -0.17 -27.85
N LYS A 177 -13.35 -0.13 -26.79
CA LYS A 177 -14.81 -0.33 -26.88
C LYS A 177 -15.48 0.71 -27.79
N LEU A 178 -15.11 1.99 -27.64
CA LEU A 178 -15.66 3.05 -28.47
C LEU A 178 -15.12 3.03 -29.90
N ASP A 179 -13.85 2.67 -30.09
CA ASP A 179 -13.26 2.49 -31.42
C ASP A 179 -13.91 1.33 -32.18
N ALA A 180 -14.16 0.20 -31.52
CA ALA A 180 -14.92 -0.92 -32.09
C ALA A 180 -16.35 -0.51 -32.47
N LYS A 181 -17.02 0.29 -31.63
CA LYS A 181 -18.35 0.86 -31.93
C LYS A 181 -18.31 1.74 -33.18
N TRP A 182 -17.31 2.61 -33.30
CA TRP A 182 -17.11 3.45 -34.48
C TRP A 182 -16.87 2.63 -35.74
N ARG A 183 -15.95 1.65 -35.70
CA ARG A 183 -15.65 0.75 -36.83
C ARG A 183 -16.88 -0.01 -37.31
N LYS A 184 -17.78 -0.41 -36.41
CA LYS A 184 -19.01 -1.11 -36.74
C LYS A 184 -20.10 -0.21 -37.34
N ALA A 185 -20.28 0.99 -36.78
CA ALA A 185 -21.40 1.86 -37.14
C ALA A 185 -21.03 2.97 -38.15
N GLY A 186 -19.74 3.18 -38.41
CA GLY A 186 -19.20 4.29 -39.21
C GLY A 186 -19.33 5.67 -38.55
N LYS A 187 -19.92 5.76 -37.36
CA LYS A 187 -20.15 7.01 -36.61
C LYS A 187 -20.23 6.77 -35.11
N LEU A 188 -19.87 7.81 -34.35
CA LEU A 188 -20.08 7.89 -32.91
C LEU A 188 -21.08 9.01 -32.60
N SER A 189 -21.71 8.96 -31.43
CA SER A 189 -22.43 10.13 -30.93
C SER A 189 -21.43 11.22 -30.54
N ARG A 190 -21.84 12.50 -30.52
CA ARG A 190 -20.98 13.60 -30.08
C ARG A 190 -20.38 13.36 -28.68
N ASN A 191 -21.16 12.77 -27.78
CA ASN A 191 -20.67 12.41 -26.44
C ASN A 191 -19.60 11.31 -26.50
N ASP A 192 -19.84 10.24 -27.28
CA ASP A 192 -18.88 9.16 -27.45
C ASP A 192 -17.58 9.64 -28.12
N GLU A 193 -17.64 10.60 -29.04
CA GLU A 193 -16.43 11.19 -29.65
C GLU A 193 -15.57 11.93 -28.61
N ILE A 194 -16.22 12.70 -27.74
CA ILE A 194 -15.54 13.40 -26.64
C ILE A 194 -14.92 12.39 -25.68
N GLN A 195 -15.69 11.37 -25.28
CA GLN A 195 -15.22 10.32 -24.38
C GLN A 195 -14.09 9.50 -24.99
N ASN A 196 -14.20 9.09 -26.26
CA ASN A 196 -13.15 8.35 -26.97
C ASN A 196 -11.83 9.12 -26.94
N ARG A 197 -11.87 10.43 -27.20
CA ARG A 197 -10.68 11.30 -27.10
C ARG A 197 -10.14 11.37 -25.67
N ILE A 198 -10.99 11.51 -24.66
CA ILE A 198 -10.56 11.54 -23.25
C ILE A 198 -9.87 10.22 -22.89
N TYR A 199 -10.52 9.09 -23.17
CA TYR A 199 -9.96 7.77 -22.88
C TYR A 199 -8.63 7.53 -23.59
N PHE A 200 -8.54 7.86 -24.88
CA PHE A 200 -7.29 7.75 -25.62
C PHE A 200 -6.17 8.59 -25.00
N PHE A 201 -6.46 9.87 -24.74
CA PHE A 201 -5.44 10.81 -24.25
C PHE A 201 -4.97 10.42 -22.85
N SER A 202 -5.90 10.07 -21.97
CA SER A 202 -5.60 9.59 -20.62
C SER A 202 -4.85 8.26 -20.65
N TRP A 203 -5.19 7.33 -21.55
CA TRP A 203 -4.46 6.07 -21.73
C TRP A 203 -2.98 6.33 -22.03
N VAL A 204 -2.67 7.07 -23.10
CA VAL A 204 -1.28 7.35 -23.48
C VAL A 204 -0.57 8.17 -22.40
N GLY A 205 -1.28 9.07 -21.72
CA GLY A 205 -0.78 9.80 -20.56
C GLY A 205 -0.34 8.88 -19.42
N PHE A 206 -1.22 8.00 -18.95
CA PHE A 206 -0.90 7.04 -17.88
C PHE A 206 0.13 6.00 -18.30
N LEU A 207 0.14 5.57 -19.57
CA LEU A 207 1.17 4.70 -20.12
C LEU A 207 2.56 5.35 -20.00
N ALA A 208 2.68 6.63 -20.35
CA ALA A 208 3.92 7.38 -20.21
C ALA A 208 4.36 7.53 -18.75
N VAL A 209 3.44 7.82 -17.81
CA VAL A 209 3.75 7.88 -16.37
C VAL A 209 4.19 6.50 -15.84
N THR A 210 3.56 5.42 -16.32
CA THR A 210 3.95 4.05 -15.96
C THR A 210 5.38 3.76 -16.43
N CYS A 211 5.73 4.17 -17.66
CA CYS A 211 7.08 4.03 -18.20
C CYS A 211 8.12 4.84 -17.42
N GLU A 212 7.76 6.06 -16.99
CA GLU A 212 8.60 6.89 -16.12
C GLU A 212 8.86 6.22 -14.78
N GLY A 213 7.81 5.72 -14.12
CA GLY A 213 7.93 4.98 -12.86
C GLY A 213 8.78 3.72 -13.02
N PHE A 214 8.64 3.00 -14.14
CA PHE A 214 9.46 1.82 -14.44
C PHE A 214 10.95 2.17 -14.55
N LYS A 215 11.29 3.28 -15.22
CA LYS A 215 12.66 3.80 -15.31
C LYS A 215 13.20 4.24 -13.95
N ASN A 216 12.42 5.04 -13.23
CA ASN A 216 12.80 5.58 -11.91
C ASN A 216 12.98 4.46 -10.86
N ALA A 217 12.26 3.35 -11.02
CA ALA A 217 12.42 2.18 -10.18
C ALA A 217 13.77 1.46 -10.36
N ASN A 218 14.51 1.75 -11.45
CA ASN A 218 15.70 1.02 -11.90
C ASN A 218 15.43 -0.49 -11.91
N MET A 219 14.43 -0.91 -12.71
CA MET A 219 13.84 -2.26 -12.62
C MET A 219 14.86 -3.39 -12.74
N HIS A 220 15.87 -3.23 -13.60
CA HIS A 220 16.95 -4.22 -13.72
C HIS A 220 17.70 -4.42 -12.39
N LEU A 221 18.15 -3.32 -11.77
CA LEU A 221 18.85 -3.38 -10.49
C LEU A 221 17.93 -3.91 -9.38
N LEU A 222 16.68 -3.46 -9.36
CA LEU A 222 15.67 -3.88 -8.40
C LEU A 222 15.48 -5.41 -8.42
N LEU A 223 15.21 -5.98 -9.59
CA LEU A 223 14.98 -7.41 -9.76
C LEU A 223 16.24 -8.25 -9.48
N SER A 224 17.43 -7.72 -9.79
CA SER A 224 18.68 -8.47 -9.65
C SER A 224 19.29 -8.42 -8.24
N LYS A 225 19.02 -7.37 -7.46
CA LYS A 225 19.67 -7.12 -6.16
C LYS A 225 18.72 -6.94 -4.98
N ASN A 226 17.48 -6.50 -5.23
CA ASN A 226 16.54 -6.10 -4.17
C ASN A 226 15.24 -6.91 -4.21
N ARG A 227 15.25 -8.07 -4.88
CA ARG A 227 14.12 -8.99 -4.95
C ARG A 227 14.61 -10.44 -4.78
N PRO A 228 13.73 -11.36 -4.32
CA PRO A 228 14.05 -12.77 -4.22
C PRO A 228 14.55 -13.36 -5.54
N GLU A 229 15.37 -14.42 -5.48
CA GLU A 229 16.08 -14.99 -6.64
C GLU A 229 15.17 -15.27 -7.84
N ARG A 230 13.95 -15.79 -7.60
CA ARG A 230 12.96 -16.09 -8.65
C ARG A 230 12.55 -14.88 -9.49
N PHE A 231 12.64 -13.66 -8.95
CA PHE A 231 12.31 -12.45 -9.71
C PHE A 231 13.31 -12.17 -10.83
N LYS A 232 14.49 -12.82 -10.83
CA LYS A 232 15.43 -12.74 -11.95
C LYS A 232 14.88 -13.36 -13.24
N ASP A 233 13.89 -14.24 -13.15
CA ASP A 233 13.18 -14.79 -14.32
C ASP A 233 12.48 -13.69 -15.13
N LEU A 234 12.20 -12.54 -14.50
CA LEU A 234 11.60 -11.37 -15.15
C LEU A 234 12.63 -10.47 -15.87
N LEU A 235 13.94 -10.69 -15.68
CA LEU A 235 14.98 -9.84 -16.27
C LEU A 235 14.93 -9.77 -17.81
N PRO A 236 14.73 -10.87 -18.55
CA PRO A 236 14.63 -10.79 -20.01
C PRO A 236 13.50 -9.87 -20.47
N LEU A 237 12.33 -10.00 -19.86
CA LEU A 237 11.16 -9.17 -20.14
C LEU A 237 11.36 -7.71 -19.70
N SER A 238 11.93 -7.50 -18.51
CA SER A 238 12.28 -6.18 -17.98
C SER A 238 13.28 -5.45 -18.89
N ASN A 239 14.30 -6.15 -19.37
CA ASN A 239 15.30 -5.59 -20.28
C ASN A 239 14.70 -5.24 -21.66
N ALA A 240 13.78 -6.07 -22.17
CA ALA A 240 13.04 -5.78 -23.40
C ALA A 240 12.17 -4.52 -23.26
N LEU A 241 11.42 -4.41 -22.16
CA LEU A 241 10.66 -3.22 -21.80
C LEU A 241 11.55 -1.98 -21.70
N GLY A 242 12.67 -2.08 -20.99
CA GLY A 242 13.62 -0.97 -20.87
C GLY A 242 14.11 -0.45 -22.22
N ARG A 243 14.37 -1.34 -23.18
CA ARG A 243 14.72 -0.96 -24.56
C ARG A 243 13.56 -0.24 -25.27
N MET A 244 12.36 -0.82 -25.27
CA MET A 244 11.18 -0.21 -25.90
C MET A 244 10.88 1.17 -25.32
N ILE A 245 10.90 1.29 -23.99
CA ILE A 245 10.68 2.55 -23.30
C ILE A 245 11.72 3.57 -23.75
N ASN A 246 13.02 3.22 -23.74
CA ASN A 246 14.06 4.16 -24.14
C ASN A 246 13.95 4.60 -25.61
N THR A 247 13.57 3.69 -26.51
CA THR A 247 13.35 4.01 -27.93
C THR A 247 12.20 5.00 -28.13
N HIS A 248 11.13 4.91 -27.33
CA HIS A 248 9.90 5.67 -27.53
C HIS A 248 9.62 6.74 -26.46
N TRP A 249 10.57 6.98 -25.56
CA TRP A 249 10.37 7.82 -24.38
C TRP A 249 10.00 9.26 -24.71
N ASP A 250 10.74 9.92 -25.60
CA ASP A 250 10.53 11.34 -25.87
C ASP A 250 9.15 11.63 -26.47
N PRO A 251 8.67 10.89 -27.49
CA PRO A 251 7.29 11.01 -27.96
C PRO A 251 6.22 10.83 -26.88
N LEU A 252 6.39 9.85 -25.98
CA LEU A 252 5.46 9.59 -24.87
C LEU A 252 5.46 10.73 -23.86
N ARG A 253 6.65 11.19 -23.46
CA ARG A 253 6.85 12.28 -22.52
C ARG A 253 6.24 13.59 -23.04
N GLU A 254 6.50 13.92 -24.30
CA GLU A 254 5.90 15.09 -24.96
C GLU A 254 4.38 15.00 -24.98
N PHE A 255 3.82 13.84 -25.34
CA PHE A 255 2.36 13.64 -25.36
C PHE A 255 1.75 13.80 -23.97
N ARG A 256 2.29 13.08 -22.97
CA ARG A 256 1.87 13.14 -21.57
C ARG A 256 1.81 14.57 -21.04
N ASN A 257 2.85 15.38 -21.32
CA ASN A 257 2.88 16.77 -20.86
C ASN A 257 1.71 17.59 -21.44
N ASN A 258 1.24 17.29 -22.66
CA ASN A 258 0.08 17.94 -23.27
C ASN A 258 -1.28 17.36 -22.82
N VAL A 259 -1.27 16.27 -22.06
CA VAL A 259 -2.47 15.66 -21.46
C VAL A 259 -2.68 16.18 -20.04
N PHE A 260 -1.62 16.16 -19.21
CA PHE A 260 -1.71 16.49 -17.79
C PHE A 260 -1.32 17.93 -17.43
N HIS A 261 -0.75 18.69 -18.36
CA HIS A 261 -0.52 20.13 -18.19
C HIS A 261 -1.31 20.94 -19.21
N LEU A 262 -1.50 22.22 -18.90
CA LEU A 262 -2.16 23.15 -19.82
C LEU A 262 -1.43 23.14 -21.17
N ARG A 263 -2.19 22.89 -22.23
CA ARG A 263 -1.61 22.72 -23.57
C ARG A 263 -1.01 24.03 -24.07
N GLU A 264 0.26 23.97 -24.42
CA GLU A 264 0.98 25.08 -25.03
C GLU A 264 0.82 25.11 -26.56
N SER A 265 0.70 23.94 -27.21
CA SER A 265 0.56 23.86 -28.67
C SER A 265 -0.17 22.59 -29.13
N PRO A 266 -1.14 22.70 -30.05
CA PRO A 266 -1.83 21.55 -30.66
C PRO A 266 -0.93 20.74 -31.61
N GLU A 267 0.22 21.28 -32.03
CA GLU A 267 1.13 20.63 -32.98
C GLU A 267 1.78 19.36 -32.41
N LYS A 268 2.12 19.36 -31.12
CA LYS A 268 2.74 18.21 -30.44
C LYS A 268 1.83 16.98 -30.46
N ILE A 269 0.51 17.19 -30.31
CA ILE A 269 -0.51 16.15 -30.42
C ILE A 269 -0.59 15.66 -31.86
N ARG A 270 -0.67 16.56 -32.85
CA ARG A 270 -0.72 16.17 -34.28
C ARG A 270 0.51 15.37 -34.70
N LYS A 271 1.70 15.75 -34.24
CA LYS A 271 2.96 15.04 -34.51
C LYS A 271 2.93 13.61 -33.96
N PHE A 272 2.31 13.39 -32.79
CA PHE A 272 2.12 12.06 -32.23
C PHE A 272 1.27 11.15 -33.13
N PHE A 273 0.28 11.72 -33.81
CA PHE A 273 -0.60 10.98 -34.73
C PHE A 273 -0.19 11.02 -36.19
N SER A 274 1.02 11.51 -36.50
CA SER A 274 1.51 11.50 -37.89
C SER A 274 1.60 10.05 -38.40
N LYS A 275 0.99 9.78 -39.56
CA LYS A 275 0.94 8.44 -40.18
C LYS A 275 2.34 7.86 -40.45
N GLU A 276 3.34 8.72 -40.57
CA GLU A 276 4.73 8.36 -40.85
C GLU A 276 5.45 7.72 -39.66
N ALA A 277 4.93 7.88 -38.42
CA ALA A 277 5.66 7.50 -37.21
C ALA A 277 5.13 6.26 -36.48
N ASP A 278 4.09 5.61 -37.02
CA ASP A 278 3.42 4.39 -36.49
C ASP A 278 3.30 4.32 -34.95
N ARG A 279 2.98 5.45 -34.33
CA ARG A 279 3.14 5.58 -32.87
C ARG A 279 2.13 4.82 -32.04
N LEU A 280 0.98 4.55 -32.63
CA LEU A 280 -0.07 3.79 -31.97
C LEU A 280 0.31 2.31 -31.85
N SER A 281 0.97 1.75 -32.88
CA SER A 281 1.35 0.34 -32.92
C SER A 281 2.32 -0.01 -31.79
N TRP A 282 3.44 0.70 -31.69
CA TRP A 282 4.40 0.44 -30.61
C TRP A 282 3.86 0.83 -29.23
N ALA A 283 2.91 1.79 -29.13
CA ALA A 283 2.29 2.13 -27.85
C ALA A 283 1.39 0.99 -27.34
N LEU A 284 0.65 0.32 -28.24
CA LEU A 284 -0.10 -0.89 -27.93
C LEU A 284 0.83 -2.04 -27.50
N GLU A 285 1.90 -2.27 -28.27
CA GLU A 285 2.88 -3.32 -27.94
C GLU A 285 3.54 -3.07 -26.58
N LEU A 286 3.92 -1.82 -26.29
CA LEU A 286 4.49 -1.40 -25.01
C LEU A 286 3.50 -1.63 -23.86
N HIS A 287 2.23 -1.28 -24.06
CA HIS A 287 1.16 -1.51 -23.09
C HIS A 287 0.99 -3.00 -22.78
N ASP A 288 0.87 -3.84 -23.81
CA ASP A 288 0.69 -5.28 -23.63
C ASP A 288 1.91 -5.95 -22.99
N THR A 289 3.12 -5.47 -23.30
CA THR A 289 4.34 -5.94 -22.67
C THR A 289 4.41 -5.54 -21.18
N LEU A 290 3.98 -4.32 -20.82
CA LEU A 290 3.83 -3.90 -19.43
C LEU A 290 2.77 -4.75 -18.70
N LYS A 291 1.62 -5.02 -19.34
CA LYS A 291 0.56 -5.88 -18.81
C LYS A 291 1.11 -7.25 -18.41
N ARG A 292 1.85 -7.88 -19.33
CA ARG A 292 2.52 -9.15 -19.09
C ARG A 292 3.52 -9.06 -17.94
N PHE A 293 4.38 -8.05 -17.93
CA PHE A 293 5.37 -7.87 -16.87
C PHE A 293 4.72 -7.76 -15.49
N PHE A 294 3.71 -6.91 -15.33
CA PHE A 294 3.03 -6.74 -14.05
C PHE A 294 2.26 -7.99 -13.63
N THR A 295 1.69 -8.72 -14.59
CA THR A 295 1.04 -10.02 -14.32
C THR A 295 2.05 -11.02 -13.76
N ASP A 296 3.18 -11.21 -14.45
CA ASP A 296 4.22 -12.14 -14.03
C ASP A 296 4.84 -11.73 -12.68
N TYR A 297 5.06 -10.42 -12.47
CA TYR A 297 5.55 -9.87 -11.20
C TYR A 297 4.59 -10.16 -10.04
N ARG A 298 3.29 -9.90 -10.23
CA ARG A 298 2.26 -10.19 -9.21
C ARG A 298 2.20 -11.67 -8.87
N ILE A 299 2.29 -12.55 -9.86
CA ILE A 299 2.32 -14.00 -9.64
C ILE A 299 3.53 -14.38 -8.77
N GLN A 300 4.72 -13.84 -9.06
CA GLN A 300 5.91 -14.08 -8.26
C GLN A 300 5.76 -13.55 -6.82
N CYS A 301 5.15 -12.38 -6.63
CA CYS A 301 4.79 -11.88 -5.28
C CYS A 301 3.87 -12.85 -4.54
N THR A 302 2.76 -13.26 -5.16
CA THR A 302 1.79 -14.18 -4.54
C THR A 302 2.44 -15.51 -4.14
N VAL A 303 3.26 -16.09 -5.03
CA VAL A 303 4.01 -17.32 -4.74
C VAL A 303 4.96 -17.11 -3.56
N HIS A 304 5.69 -15.99 -3.54
CA HIS A 304 6.59 -15.64 -2.45
C HIS A 304 5.85 -15.47 -1.12
N TYR A 305 4.72 -14.78 -1.11
CA TYR A 305 3.88 -14.60 0.08
C TYR A 305 3.39 -15.94 0.62
N ALA A 306 2.94 -16.85 -0.26
CA ALA A 306 2.53 -18.19 0.13
C ALA A 306 3.68 -18.99 0.75
N MET A 307 4.85 -19.00 0.12
CA MET A 307 6.05 -19.70 0.63
C MET A 307 6.51 -19.14 1.99
N ASN A 308 6.35 -17.84 2.21
CA ASN A 308 6.75 -17.16 3.44
C ASN A 308 5.62 -17.00 4.46
N ARG A 309 4.47 -17.67 4.27
CA ARG A 309 3.29 -17.60 5.16
C ARG A 309 2.87 -16.16 5.49
N ARG A 310 2.83 -15.28 4.48
CA ARG A 310 2.35 -13.90 4.57
C ARG A 310 0.88 -13.85 4.16
N LYS A 311 0.02 -14.51 4.94
CA LYS A 311 -1.37 -14.78 4.53
C LYS A 311 -2.19 -13.50 4.31
N GLY A 312 -1.92 -12.43 5.07
CA GLY A 312 -2.59 -11.13 4.89
C GLY A 312 -2.27 -10.41 3.58
N GLU A 313 -1.22 -10.86 2.87
CA GLU A 313 -0.81 -10.29 1.58
C GLU A 313 -1.28 -11.13 0.38
N ILE A 314 -1.85 -12.31 0.65
CA ILE A 314 -2.41 -13.16 -0.38
C ILE A 314 -3.87 -12.76 -0.55
N ASP A 315 -4.17 -12.08 -1.66
CA ASP A 315 -5.55 -11.86 -2.11
C ASP A 315 -6.13 -13.20 -2.61
N ILE A 316 -6.37 -14.14 -1.70
CA ILE A 316 -7.32 -15.21 -2.00
C ILE A 316 -8.67 -14.52 -1.94
N GLU A 317 -9.36 -14.41 -3.08
CA GLU A 317 -10.76 -13.98 -3.12
C GLU A 317 -11.59 -14.88 -2.19
N ARG A 318 -11.63 -14.53 -0.90
CA ARG A 318 -12.59 -15.05 0.05
C ARG A 318 -13.88 -14.29 -0.24
N GLY A 319 -14.60 -14.78 -1.24
CA GLY A 319 -16.00 -14.45 -1.54
C GLY A 319 -16.36 -12.97 -1.40
N ARG A 320 -16.24 -12.21 -2.50
CA ARG A 320 -16.95 -10.96 -2.79
C ARG A 320 -17.61 -10.27 -1.58
N THR A 321 -16.87 -9.45 -0.86
CA THR A 321 -17.40 -8.21 -0.29
C THR A 321 -16.71 -7.07 -1.02
N ARG A 322 -17.44 -6.49 -1.98
CA ARG A 322 -17.08 -5.18 -2.54
C ARG A 322 -17.15 -4.20 -1.37
N HIS A 323 -16.00 -3.85 -0.79
CA HIS A 323 -15.92 -2.64 0.01
C HIS A 323 -16.19 -1.48 -0.94
N THR A 324 -17.41 -0.95 -0.88
CA THR A 324 -17.70 0.37 -1.42
C THR A 324 -16.83 1.36 -0.66
N PHE A 325 -15.95 2.05 -1.38
CA PHE A 325 -15.38 3.30 -0.90
C PHE A 325 -16.57 4.21 -0.55
N GLN A 326 -16.84 4.39 0.73
CA GLN A 326 -17.66 5.49 1.21
C GLN A 326 -16.68 6.60 1.55
N ALA A 327 -16.61 7.59 0.66
CA ALA A 327 -15.86 8.82 0.89
C ALA A 327 -16.64 9.76 1.82
#